data_AF-A0A7C2A6S3-F1
#
_entry.id   AF-A0A7C2A6S3-F1
#
_cell.length_a   1.000
_cell.length_b   1.000
_cell.length_c   1.000
_cell.angle_alpha   90.00
_cell.angle_beta   90.00
_cell.angle_gamma   90.00
#
_symmetry.space_group_name_H-M   'P 1'
#
loop_
_entity.id
_entity.type
_entity.pdbx_description
1 polymer ?
#
loop_
_entity_poly.entity_id
_entity_poly.type
_entity_poly.pdbx_seq_one_letter_code
_entity_poly.pdbx_strand_id
1 'polypeptide(L)' 'KANLSKADLSKANLSKADLSKANLSKANLSKANLSEADLSEANLIYCKMDKKVFKQITEEWFEWEIKEES' A
#
# COMPACT_ATOMS: atom_id res chain seq x y z
N LYS A 1 15.46 5.63 -6.22
CA LYS A 1 15.06 4.74 -5.11
C LYS A 1 14.93 5.55 -3.82
N ALA A 2 13.72 5.76 -3.33
CA ALA A 2 13.50 6.51 -2.09
C ALA A 2 13.66 5.62 -0.85
N ASN A 3 14.25 6.15 0.22
CA ASN A 3 14.21 5.53 1.55
C ASN A 3 13.20 6.27 2.42
N LEU A 4 12.03 5.67 2.61
CA LEU A 4 10.93 6.18 3.41
C LEU A 4 10.66 5.26 4.62
N SER A 5 11.67 4.48 5.04
CA SER A 5 11.52 3.56 6.15
C SER A 5 11.19 4.32 7.45
N LYS A 6 10.23 3.80 8.21
CA LYS A 6 9.69 4.41 9.44
C LYS A 6 9.04 5.80 9.25
N ALA A 7 8.86 6.28 8.02
CA ALA A 7 8.22 7.56 7.78
C ALA A 7 6.74 7.55 8.22
N ASP A 8 6.26 8.68 8.73
CA ASP A 8 4.83 8.90 8.91
C ASP A 8 4.27 9.50 7.62
N LEU A 9 3.57 8.68 6.85
CA LEU A 9 2.89 9.05 5.61
C LEU A 9 1.37 8.96 5.80
N SER A 10 0.90 9.00 7.04
CA SER A 10 -0.53 8.88 7.31
C SER A 10 -1.31 10.04 6.69
N LYS A 11 -2.43 9.71 6.04
CA LYS A 11 -3.28 10.64 5.28
C LYS A 11 -2.59 11.34 4.10
N ALA A 12 -1.36 10.96 3.73
CA ALA A 12 -0.67 11.55 2.59
C ALA A 12 -1.41 11.26 1.29
N ASN A 13 -1.44 12.24 0.38
CA ASN A 13 -1.88 12.01 -0.99
C ASN A 13 -0.68 11.54 -1.81
N LEU A 14 -0.62 10.23 -2.08
CA LEU A 14 0.41 9.57 -2.88
C LEU A 14 -0.19 8.99 -4.18
N SER A 15 -1.35 9.48 -4.59
CA SER A 15 -1.98 9.02 -5.83
C SER A 15 -1.06 9.27 -7.02
N LYS A 16 -0.96 8.27 -7.91
CA LYS A 16 -0.09 8.29 -9.10
C LYS A 16 1.40 8.46 -8.82
N ALA A 17 1.83 8.33 -7.56
CA ALA A 17 3.25 8.45 -7.22
C ALA A 17 4.04 7.24 -7.73
N ASP A 18 5.24 7.49 -8.26
CA ASP A 18 6.22 6.44 -8.49
C ASP A 18 6.92 6.11 -7.16
N LEU A 19 6.49 5.01 -6.54
CA LEU A 19 7.10 4.42 -5.35
C LEU A 19 7.79 3.09 -5.70
N SER A 20 8.09 2.88 -6.99
CA SER A 20 8.76 1.66 -7.45
C SER A 20 10.10 1.51 -6.74
N LYS A 21 10.37 0.30 -6.25
CA LYS A 21 11.57 -0.07 -5.48
C LYS A 21 11.77 0.73 -4.19
N ALA A 22 10.80 1.54 -3.73
CA ALA A 22 10.95 2.34 -2.51
C ALA A 22 11.08 1.45 -1.27
N ASN A 23 11.87 1.89 -0.29
CA ASN A 23 11.87 1.26 1.02
C ASN A 23 10.84 1.94 1.92
N LEU A 24 9.68 1.30 2.11
CA LEU A 24 8.57 1.72 2.98
C LEU A 24 8.49 0.87 4.26
N SER A 25 9.55 0.13 4.59
CA SER A 25 9.54 -0.74 5.76
C SER A 25 9.24 0.03 7.04
N LYS A 26 8.34 -0.48 7.86
CA LYS A 26 7.87 0.14 9.11
C LYS A 26 7.22 1.53 8.95
N ALA A 27 6.92 1.98 7.73
CA ALA A 27 6.23 3.24 7.50
C ALA A 27 4.78 3.18 8.00
N ASN A 28 4.20 4.35 8.27
CA ASN A 28 2.78 4.49 8.57
C ASN A 28 2.05 5.03 7.33
N LEU A 29 1.32 4.16 6.62
CA LEU A 29 0.49 4.51 5.46
C LEU A 29 -1.00 4.61 5.81
N SER A 30 -1.35 4.67 7.11
CA SER A 30 -2.75 4.74 7.52
C SER A 30 -3.49 5.92 6.87
N LYS A 31 -4.66 5.66 6.28
CA LYS A 31 -5.47 6.61 5.51
C LYS A 31 -4.79 7.28 4.31
N ALA A 32 -3.61 6.82 3.87
CA ALA A 32 -2.96 7.36 2.68
C ALA A 32 -3.83 7.09 1.43
N ASN A 33 -3.71 7.96 0.42
CA ASN A 33 -4.27 7.72 -0.90
C ASN A 33 -3.18 7.17 -1.81
N LEU A 34 -3.24 5.88 -2.15
CA LEU A 34 -2.31 5.20 -3.06
C LEU A 34 -2.98 4.81 -4.38
N SER A 35 -4.13 5.40 -4.71
CA SER A 35 -4.79 5.17 -6.01
C SER A 35 -3.80 5.41 -7.16
N GLU A 36 -3.64 4.39 -8.00
CA GLU A 36 -2.74 4.40 -9.17
C GLU A 36 -1.24 4.61 -8.84
N ALA A 37 -0.82 4.47 -7.57
CA ALA A 37 0.60 4.53 -7.22
C ALA A 37 1.33 3.29 -7.72
N ASP A 38 2.52 3.46 -8.29
CA ASP A 38 3.38 2.33 -8.65
C ASP A 38 4.16 1.88 -7.41
N LEU A 39 3.82 0.69 -6.90
CA LEU A 39 4.50 0.05 -5.76
C LEU A 39 5.31 -1.18 -6.20
N SER A 40 5.61 -1.31 -7.49
CA SER A 40 6.39 -2.42 -8.02
C SER A 40 7.72 -2.55 -7.29
N GLU A 41 8.01 -3.74 -6.75
CA GLU A 41 9.21 -4.04 -5.97
C GLU A 41 9.40 -3.19 -4.68
N ALA A 42 8.37 -2.47 -4.21
CA ALA A 42 8.46 -1.71 -2.97
C ALA A 42 8.56 -2.64 -1.74
N ASN A 43 9.41 -2.28 -0.77
CA ASN A 43 9.50 -3.00 0.49
C ASN A 43 8.47 -2.46 1.49
N LEU A 44 7.38 -3.21 1.70
CA LEU A 44 6.28 -2.88 2.61
C LEU A 44 6.32 -3.64 3.95
N ILE A 45 7.44 -4.29 4.28
CA ILE A 45 7.57 -5.13 5.49
C ILE A 45 7.29 -4.30 6.76
N TYR A 46 6.42 -4.81 7.64
CA TYR A 46 5.99 -4.17 8.89
C TYR A 46 5.36 -2.78 8.72
N CYS A 47 4.96 -2.40 7.51
CA CYS A 47 4.19 -1.18 7.28
C CYS A 47 2.84 -1.24 8.02
N LYS A 48 2.42 -0.11 8.60
CA LYS A 48 1.06 0.06 9.12
C LYS A 48 0.18 0.60 8.01
N MET A 49 -0.95 -0.05 7.75
CA MET A 49 -1.92 0.43 6.77
C MET A 49 -3.33 -0.07 7.13
N ASP A 50 -4.34 0.64 6.63
CA ASP A 50 -5.74 0.34 6.91
C ASP A 50 -6.28 -0.61 5.84
N LYS A 51 -7.41 -1.29 6.10
CA LYS A 51 -8.06 -2.20 5.11
C LYS A 51 -8.25 -1.55 3.74
N LYS A 52 -8.60 -0.25 3.70
CA LYS A 52 -8.74 0.52 2.46
C LYS A 52 -7.43 0.61 1.69
N VAL A 53 -6.34 0.95 2.38
CA VAL A 53 -5.02 1.11 1.79
C VAL A 53 -4.49 -0.25 1.33
N PHE A 54 -4.67 -1.28 2.14
CA PHE A 54 -4.33 -2.65 1.76
C PHE A 54 -5.02 -3.05 0.46
N LYS A 55 -6.34 -2.81 0.33
CA LYS A 55 -7.11 -3.09 -0.90
C LYS A 55 -6.50 -2.40 -2.13
N GLN A 56 -6.04 -1.15 -2.00
CA GLN A 56 -5.41 -0.40 -3.11
C GLN A 56 -4.09 -1.01 -3.59
N ILE A 57 -3.38 -1.76 -2.73
CA ILE A 57 -2.08 -2.35 -3.04
C ILE A 57 -2.23 -3.80 -3.53
N THR A 58 -3.32 -4.49 -3.16
CA THR A 58 -3.46 -5.94 -3.33
C THR A 58 -4.67 -6.33 -4.19
N GLU A 59 -5.06 -5.56 -5.20
CA GLU A 59 -6.29 -5.86 -5.95
C GLU A 59 -6.31 -7.28 -6.58
N GLU A 60 -7.46 -7.96 -6.38
CA GLU A 60 -8.02 -9.07 -7.17
C GLU A 60 -7.52 -10.53 -7.02
N TRP A 61 -7.20 -11.02 -5.82
CA TRP A 61 -7.09 -12.48 -5.60
C TRP A 61 -8.15 -13.09 -4.66
N PHE A 62 -8.99 -12.29 -3.99
CA PHE A 62 -9.91 -12.80 -2.94
C PHE A 62 -11.42 -12.63 -3.22
N GLU A 63 -11.83 -12.08 -4.37
CA GLU A 63 -13.28 -12.01 -4.72
C GLU A 63 -13.89 -13.38 -5.04
N TRP A 64 -13.07 -14.39 -5.36
CA TRP A 64 -13.54 -15.74 -5.69
C TRP A 64 -13.93 -16.54 -4.44
N GLU A 65 -13.19 -16.39 -3.35
CA GLU A 65 -13.39 -17.19 -2.13
C GLU A 65 -14.66 -16.78 -1.34
N ILE A 66 -15.11 -15.53 -1.50
CA ILE A 66 -16.34 -15.05 -0.84
C ILE A 66 -17.61 -15.40 -1.64
N LYS A 67 -17.51 -15.65 -2.95
CA LYS A 67 -18.66 -16.01 -3.80
C LYS A 67 -19.03 -17.49 -3.76
N GLU A 68 -18.14 -18.36 -3.28
CA GLU A 68 -18.37 -19.82 -3.25
C GLU A 68 -19.11 -20.28 -1.97
N GLU A 69 -19.19 -19.44 -0.94
CA GLU A 69 -19.85 -19.73 0.35
C GLU A 69 -21.23 -19.06 0.53
N SER A 70 -21.88 -18.54 -0.53
CA SER A 70 -23.21 -17.91 -0.45
C SER A 70 -24.33 -18.74 -1.07
#